data_AF-A0A3C0L4Q6-F1
#
_entry.id   AF-A0A3C0L4Q6-F1
#
_cell.length_a   1.000
_cell.length_b   1.000
_cell.length_c   1.000
_cell.angle_alpha   90.00
_cell.angle_beta   90.00
_cell.angle_gamma   90.00
#
_symmetry.space_group_name_H-M   'P 1'
#
loop_
_entity.id
_entity.type
_entity.pdbx_description
1 polymer ?
#
loop_
_entity_poly.entity_id
_entity_poly.type
_entity_poly.pdbx_seq_one_letter_code
_entity_poly.pdbx_strand_id
1 'polypeptide(L)' 'MDSAGRRLRQAIKAESPLQVVGTINAYTAIMAESVGYQAIYLSGAGVA' A
#
# COMPACT_ATOMS: atom_id res chain seq x y z
N MET A 1 12.19 -5.04 15.99
CA MET A 1 11.27 -5.69 15.04
C MET A 1 10.72 -4.67 14.06
N ASP A 2 11.15 -4.72 12.81
CA ASP A 2 10.62 -3.87 11.74
C ASP A 2 9.24 -4.35 11.29
N SER A 3 8.21 -3.54 11.50
CA SER A 3 6.81 -3.94 11.29
C SER A 3 6.19 -3.17 10.13
N ALA A 4 5.16 -3.74 9.50
CA ALA A 4 4.39 -3.04 8.46
C ALA A 4 3.90 -1.65 8.94
N GLY A 5 3.43 -1.56 10.19
CA GLY A 5 3.02 -0.29 10.78
C GLY A 5 4.18 0.71 10.95
N ARG A 6 5.42 0.28 11.19
CA ARG A 6 6.56 1.21 11.24
C ARG A 6 6.92 1.72 9.84
N ARG A 7 6.97 0.82 8.84
CA ARG A 7 7.23 1.18 7.44
C ARG A 7 6.22 2.19 6.90
N LEU A 8 4.93 2.00 7.19
CA LEU A 8 3.89 2.95 6.80
C LEU A 8 4.12 4.35 7.42
N ARG A 9 4.45 4.41 8.72
CA ARG A 9 4.74 5.69 9.40
C ARG A 9 5.98 6.38 8.85
N GLN A 10 6.96 5.63 8.37
CA GLN A 10 8.13 6.17 7.69
C GLN A 10 7.77 6.71 6.30
N ALA A 11 6.98 5.97 5.53
CA ALA A 11 6.50 6.39 4.21
C ALA A 11 5.70 7.71 4.29
N ILE A 12 4.81 7.86 5.28
CA ILE A 12 4.05 9.10 5.52
C ILE A 12 4.98 10.31 5.80
N LYS A 13 6.14 10.08 6.43
CA LYS A 13 7.12 11.15 6.68
C LYS A 13 7.96 11.47 5.45
N ALA A 14 8.21 10.48 4.60
CA ALA A 14 9.03 10.61 3.40
C ALA A 14 8.26 11.26 2.22
N GLU A 15 6.94 11.08 2.16
CA GLU A 15 6.09 11.55 1.07
C GLU A 15 4.82 12.22 1.62
N SER A 16 4.50 13.43 1.14
CA SER A 16 3.33 14.18 1.56
C SER A 16 2.67 14.89 0.36
N PRO A 17 1.45 14.46 -0.07
CA PRO A 17 0.68 13.34 0.46
C PRO A 17 1.25 11.98 0.01
N LEU A 18 1.35 11.01 0.93
CA LEU A 18 1.67 9.62 0.59
C LEU A 18 0.58 9.04 -0.32
N GLN A 19 0.98 8.55 -1.49
CA GLN A 19 0.09 7.83 -2.38
C GLN A 19 -0.27 6.44 -1.82
N VAL A 20 -1.59 6.17 -1.68
CA VAL A 20 -2.12 4.88 -1.21
C VAL A 20 -3.16 4.38 -2.21
N VAL A 21 -2.77 3.44 -3.08
CA VAL A 21 -3.64 2.96 -4.15
C VAL A 21 -4.56 1.82 -3.70
N GLY A 22 -5.82 1.83 -4.14
CA GLY A 22 -6.78 0.77 -3.86
C GLY A 22 -6.46 -0.50 -4.65
N THR A 23 -6.48 -1.65 -3.99
CA THR A 23 -6.29 -2.98 -4.58
C THR A 23 -7.41 -3.90 -4.14
N ILE A 24 -7.87 -4.80 -5.00
CA ILE A 24 -9.03 -5.67 -4.73
C ILE A 24 -8.66 -7.16 -4.67
N ASN A 25 -7.43 -7.50 -5.08
CA ASN A 25 -6.91 -8.87 -5.07
C ASN A 25 -5.37 -8.85 -5.03
N ALA A 26 -4.75 -10.02 -4.87
CA ALA A 26 -3.29 -10.14 -4.82
C ALA A 26 -2.59 -9.66 -6.11
N TYR A 27 -3.22 -9.88 -7.27
CA TYR A 27 -2.63 -9.47 -8.56
C TYR A 27 -2.47 -7.96 -8.66
N THR A 28 -3.50 -7.21 -8.29
CA THR A 28 -3.45 -5.73 -8.25
C THR A 28 -2.51 -5.19 -7.17
N ALA A 29 -2.34 -5.90 -6.06
CA ALA A 29 -1.32 -5.57 -5.06
C ALA A 29 0.12 -5.74 -5.59
N ILE A 30 0.41 -6.85 -6.29
CA ILE A 30 1.71 -7.10 -6.92
C ILE A 30 2.00 -6.06 -8.01
N MET A 31 0.99 -5.67 -8.79
CA MET A 31 1.12 -4.61 -9.79
C MET A 31 1.44 -3.25 -9.15
N ALA A 32 0.81 -2.90 -8.02
CA ALA A 32 1.11 -1.67 -7.32
C ALA A 32 2.56 -1.64 -6.80
N GLU A 33 3.06 -2.76 -6.28
CA GLU A 33 4.45 -2.90 -5.86
C GLU A 33 5.43 -2.76 -7.03
N SER A 34 5.16 -3.38 -8.18
CA SER A 34 6.05 -3.32 -9.35
C SER A 34 6.13 -1.92 -9.99
N VAL A 35 5.07 -1.11 -9.85
CA VAL A 35 5.05 0.31 -10.26
C VAL A 35 5.77 1.22 -9.25
N GLY A 36 6.07 0.72 -8.06
CA GLY A 36 6.85 1.44 -7.04
C GLY A 36 6.03 2.12 -5.94
N TYR A 37 4.73 1.83 -5.83
CA TYR A 37 3.92 2.36 -4.73
C TYR A 37 4.41 1.82 -3.38
N GLN A 38 4.53 2.72 -2.41
CA GLN A 38 5.01 2.40 -1.07
C GLN A 38 3.89 1.95 -0.11
N ALA A 39 2.63 2.14 -0.51
CA ALA A 39 1.47 1.76 0.27
C ALA A 39 0.27 1.41 -0.62
N ILE A 40 -0.53 0.45 -0.16
CA ILE A 40 -1.79 0.04 -0.79
C ILE A 40 -2.92 0.05 0.24
N TYR A 41 -4.14 0.26 -0.24
CA TYR A 41 -5.38 0.05 0.50
C TYR A 41 -6.05 -1.21 -0.02
N LEU A 42 -6.23 -2.21 0.83
CA LEU A 42 -6.96 -3.43 0.48
C LEU A 42 -8.46 -3.12 0.56
N SER A 43 -9.10 -2.99 -0.60
CA SER A 43 -10.52 -2.71 -0.73
C SER A 43 -11.34 -3.98 -0.51
N GLY A 44 -12.38 -3.89 0.32
CA GLY A 44 -13.32 -4.98 0.55
C GLY A 44 -14.21 -5.32 -0.66
N ALA A 45 -14.26 -4.45 -1.68
CA ALA A 45 -15.17 -4.60 -2.83
C ALA A 45 -14.89 -5.83 -3.73
N GLY A 46 -13.69 -6.42 -3.65
CA GLY A 46 -13.35 -7.67 -4.38
C GLY A 46 -13.09 -8.86 -3.48
N VAL A 47 -13.33 -8.72 -2.17
CA VAL A 47 -13.13 -9.78 -1.15
C VAL A 47 -14.47 -10.33 -0.66
N ALA A 48 -15.54 -9.53 -0.69
CA ALA A 48 -16.89 -9.92 -0.27
C ALA A 48 -17.62 -10.80 -1.30
#